data_AF-A0A661SAL7-F1
#
_entry.id   AF-A0A661SAL7-F1
#
_cell.length_a   1.000
_cell.length_b   1.000
_cell.length_c   1.000
_cell.angle_alpha   90.00
_cell.angle_beta   90.00
_cell.angle_gamma   90.00
#
_symmetry.space_group_name_H-M   'P 1'
#
loop_
_entity.id
_entity.type
_entity.pdbx_description
1 polymer ?
#
loop_
_entity_poly.entity_id
_entity_poly.type
_entity_poly.pdbx_seq_one_letter_code
_entity_poly.pdbx_strand_id
1 'polypeptide(L)'
;MPAVEAFLTKRGLKLSHEKTRIVYIRHDFTFLGQTFRKFGNKLLIKPDKEGSHALTREVGTIIRKYQGAPIPALIKRLNQKIRG
;
A
#
# COMPACT_ATOMS: atom_id res chain seq x y z
N MET A 1 21.01 -7.83 11.62
CA MET A 1 20.35 -9.10 11.26
C MET A 1 21.37 -9.99 10.55
N PRO A 2 22.21 -10.71 11.31
CA PRO A 2 23.50 -11.19 10.79
C PRO A 2 23.36 -12.23 9.66
N ALA A 3 22.37 -13.13 9.72
CA ALA A 3 22.19 -14.16 8.71
C ALA A 3 21.71 -13.59 7.35
N VAL A 4 20.76 -12.64 7.37
CA VAL A 4 20.22 -12.02 6.15
C VAL A 4 21.26 -11.11 5.50
N GLU A 5 22.01 -10.34 6.30
CA GLU A 5 23.10 -9.51 5.82
C GLU A 5 24.19 -10.36 5.15
N ALA A 6 24.66 -11.42 5.82
CA ALA A 6 25.66 -12.33 5.24
C ALA A 6 25.19 -13.01 3.93
N PHE A 7 23.90 -13.34 3.84
CA PHE A 7 23.31 -13.92 2.62
C PHE A 7 23.32 -12.92 1.45
N LEU A 8 23.01 -11.64 1.71
CA LEU A 8 22.97 -10.59 0.70
C LEU A 8 24.38 -10.16 0.26
N THR A 9 25.33 -10.05 1.20
CA THR A 9 26.72 -9.63 0.90
C THR A 9 27.39 -10.56 -0.10
N LYS A 10 27.18 -11.88 -0.01
CA LYS A 10 27.68 -12.85 -0.99
C LYS A 10 27.21 -12.60 -2.43
N ARG A 11 26.15 -11.80 -2.62
CA ARG A 11 25.55 -11.44 -3.92
C ARG A 11 25.80 -9.97 -4.29
N GLY A 12 26.65 -9.26 -3.55
CA GLY A 12 26.90 -7.83 -3.76
C GLY A 12 25.75 -6.92 -3.34
N LEU A 13 24.81 -7.41 -2.53
CA LEU A 13 23.67 -6.64 -2.03
C LEU A 13 23.89 -6.22 -0.58
N LYS A 14 23.32 -5.06 -0.19
CA LYS A 14 23.31 -4.55 1.17
C LYS A 14 21.90 -4.11 1.58
N LEU A 15 21.56 -4.26 2.86
CA LEU A 15 20.32 -3.72 3.38
C LEU A 15 20.39 -2.19 3.41
N SER A 16 19.27 -1.54 3.09
CA SER A 16 19.11 -0.10 3.32
C SER A 16 18.68 0.11 4.77
N HIS A 17 19.52 0.76 5.57
CA HIS A 17 19.20 1.07 6.98
C HIS A 17 17.99 1.98 7.11
N GLU A 18 17.75 2.87 6.14
CA GLU A 18 16.58 3.77 6.14
C GLU A 18 15.26 3.03 5.95
N LYS A 19 15.27 1.95 5.15
CA LYS A 19 14.06 1.17 4.80
C LYS A 19 13.86 -0.06 5.68
N THR A 20 14.86 -0.41 6.50
CA THR A 20 14.85 -1.62 7.32
C THR A 20 14.61 -1.25 8.78
N ARG A 21 13.54 -1.79 9.37
CA ARG A 21 13.23 -1.61 10.78
C ARG A 21 12.67 -2.88 11.40
N ILE A 22 13.04 -3.16 12.64
CA ILE A 22 12.43 -4.22 13.45
C ILE A 22 11.33 -3.56 14.28
N VAL A 23 10.10 -4.01 14.10
CA VAL A 23 8.93 -3.44 14.76
C VAL A 23 8.14 -4.54 15.45
N TYR A 24 7.66 -4.26 16.66
CA TYR A 24 6.80 -5.19 17.38
C TYR A 24 5.41 -5.20 16.72
N ILE A 25 4.80 -6.37 16.57
CA ILE A 25 3.53 -6.56 15.85
C ILE A 25 2.35 -5.74 16.43
N ARG A 26 2.47 -5.22 17.66
CA ARG A 26 1.47 -4.32 18.27
C ARG A 26 1.60 -2.85 17.84
N HIS A 27 2.77 -2.45 17.33
CA HIS A 27 3.08 -1.09 16.86
C HIS A 27 2.79 -0.84 15.38
N ASP A 28 2.23 -1.83 14.69
CA ASP A 28 1.92 -1.86 13.27
C ASP A 28 3.08 -1.77 12.27
N PHE A 29 2.88 -2.39 11.10
CA PHE A 29 3.78 -2.29 9.95
C PHE A 29 3.02 -2.47 8.64
N THR A 30 3.45 -1.78 7.60
CA THR A 30 2.90 -1.93 6.24
C THR A 30 3.77 -2.87 5.41
N PHE A 31 3.14 -3.81 4.71
CA PHE A 31 3.77 -4.71 3.75
C PHE A 31 2.82 -4.94 2.57
N LEU A 32 3.30 -4.73 1.34
CA LEU A 32 2.54 -4.92 0.10
C LEU A 32 1.15 -4.26 0.10
N GLY A 33 1.07 -2.99 0.53
CA GLY A 33 -0.17 -2.22 0.53
C GLY A 33 -1.16 -2.61 1.63
N GLN A 34 -0.74 -3.42 2.60
CA GLN A 34 -1.54 -3.81 3.77
C GLN A 34 -0.80 -3.44 5.05
N THR A 35 -1.49 -2.82 6.01
CA THR A 35 -1.02 -2.55 7.36
C THR A 35 -1.49 -3.64 8.32
N PHE A 36 -0.54 -4.22 9.06
CA PHE A 36 -0.75 -5.31 10.01
C PHE A 36 -0.62 -4.79 11.43
N ARG A 37 -1.57 -5.12 12.32
CA ARG A 37 -1.50 -4.79 13.74
C ARG A 37 -2.17 -5.83 14.62
N LYS A 38 -1.48 -6.32 15.66
CA LYS A 38 -2.04 -7.27 16.62
C LYS A 38 -2.57 -6.57 17.88
N PHE A 39 -3.82 -6.84 18.23
CA PHE A 39 -4.49 -6.42 19.45
C PHE A 39 -4.80 -7.65 20.30
N GLY A 40 -4.12 -7.82 21.44
CA GLY A 40 -4.24 -9.03 22.25
C GLY A 40 -3.98 -10.28 21.40
N ASN A 41 -5.00 -11.11 21.24
CA ASN A 41 -4.96 -12.34 20.45
C ASN A 41 -5.44 -12.18 19.00
N LYS A 42 -5.90 -10.99 18.59
CA LYS A 42 -6.46 -10.74 17.25
C LYS A 42 -5.48 -9.98 16.37
N LEU A 43 -5.25 -10.45 15.15
CA LEU A 43 -4.54 -9.71 14.10
C LEU A 43 -5.55 -8.95 13.24
N LEU A 44 -5.34 -7.64 13.07
CA LEU A 44 -6.10 -6.82 12.14
C LEU A 44 -5.21 -6.48 10.94
N ILE A 45 -5.73 -6.74 9.74
CA ILE A 45 -5.12 -6.39 8.45
C ILE A 45 -6.02 -5.35 7.80
N LYS A 46 -5.45 -4.22 7.40
CA LYS A 46 -6.18 -3.12 6.76
C LYS A 46 -5.40 -2.67 5.54
N PRO A 47 -6.08 -2.14 4.49
CA PRO A 47 -5.37 -1.46 3.41
C PRO A 47 -4.49 -0.35 3.97
N ASP A 48 -3.33 -0.17 3.35
CA ASP A 48 -2.43 0.92 3.69
C ASP A 48 -3.10 2.28 3.44
N LYS A 49 -2.85 3.23 4.36
CA LYS A 49 -3.47 4.56 4.29
C LYS A 49 -3.00 5.33 3.07
N GLU A 50 -1.72 5.27 2.74
CA GLU A 50 -1.19 6.01 1.58
C GLU A 50 -1.75 5.43 0.28
N GLY A 51 -1.80 4.11 0.17
CA GLY A 51 -2.43 3.42 -0.96
C GLY A 51 -3.91 3.79 -1.13
N SER A 52 -4.68 3.80 -0.04
CA SER A 52 -6.10 4.18 -0.09
C SER A 52 -6.30 5.65 -0.46
N HIS A 53 -5.50 6.57 0.10
CA HIS A 53 -5.53 7.98 -0.29
C HIS A 53 -5.12 8.21 -1.75
N ALA A 54 -4.15 7.45 -2.27
CA ALA A 54 -3.75 7.52 -3.67
C ALA A 54 -4.91 7.14 -4.60
N LEU A 55 -5.63 6.06 -4.28
CA LEU A 55 -6.82 5.65 -5.03
C LEU A 55 -7.92 6.72 -4.96
N THR A 56 -8.19 7.30 -3.78
CA THR A 56 -9.18 8.38 -3.63
C THR A 56 -8.82 9.60 -4.48
N ARG A 57 -7.53 10.01 -4.50
CA ARG A 57 -7.06 11.12 -5.33
C ARG A 57 -7.25 10.82 -6.81
N GLU A 58 -6.93 9.61 -7.25
CA GLU A 58 -7.12 9.20 -8.65
C GLU A 58 -8.60 9.18 -9.06
N VAL A 59 -9.49 8.70 -8.20
CA VAL A 59 -10.93 8.79 -8.45
C VAL A 59 -11.37 10.26 -8.59
N GLY A 60 -10.87 11.13 -7.72
CA GLY A 60 -11.13 12.58 -7.81
C GLY A 60 -10.61 13.21 -9.11
N THR A 61 -9.45 12.79 -9.61
CA THR A 61 -8.93 13.30 -10.90
C THR A 61 -9.76 12.79 -12.07
N ILE A 62 -10.23 11.54 -12.04
CA ILE A 62 -11.15 10.99 -13.06
C ILE A 62 -12.44 11.81 -13.10
N ILE A 63 -13.06 12.07 -11.94
CA ILE A 63 -14.31 12.85 -11.88
C ILE A 63 -14.13 14.24 -12.48
N ARG A 64 -13.05 14.95 -12.12
CA ARG A 64 -12.75 16.29 -12.68
C ARG A 64 -12.52 16.26 -14.19
N LYS A 65 -11.86 15.22 -14.70
CA LYS A 65 -11.58 15.08 -16.15
C LYS A 65 -12.85 14.86 -16.98
N TYR A 66 -13.89 14.25 -16.40
CA TYR A 66 -15.15 13.94 -17.08
C TYR A 66 -16.23 15.01 -16.87
N GLN A 67 -15.87 16.19 -16.37
CA GLN A 67 -16.81 17.32 -16.31
C GLN A 67 -17.35 17.64 -17.72
N GLY A 68 -18.68 17.70 -17.86
CA GLY A 68 -19.34 17.91 -19.15
C GLY A 68 -19.45 16.67 -20.05
N ALA A 69 -18.87 15.52 -19.66
CA ALA A 69 -19.01 14.27 -20.39
C ALA A 69 -20.29 13.51 -19.99
N PRO A 70 -20.80 12.59 -20.84
CA PRO A 70 -21.92 11.74 -20.47
C PRO A 70 -21.63 10.90 -19.21
N ILE A 71 -22.56 10.91 -18.25
CA ILE A 71 -22.47 10.14 -17.00
C ILE A 71 -22.15 8.65 -17.23
N PRO A 72 -22.72 7.95 -18.24
CA PRO A 72 -22.37 6.55 -18.50
C PRO A 72 -20.88 6.33 -18.78
N ALA A 73 -20.22 7.29 -19.44
CA ALA A 73 -18.78 7.20 -19.72
C ALA A 73 -17.95 7.34 -18.44
N LEU A 74 -18.35 8.23 -17.53
CA LEU A 74 -17.73 8.37 -16.20
C LEU A 74 -17.91 7.09 -15.37
N ILE A 75 -19.14 6.55 -15.30
CA ILE A 75 -19.43 5.31 -14.55
C ILE A 75 -18.57 4.15 -15.07
N LYS A 76 -18.50 3.98 -16.40
CA LYS A 76 -17.67 2.94 -17.01
C LYS A 76 -16.19 3.09 -16.61
N ARG A 77 -15.66 4.32 -16.65
CA ARG A 77 -14.27 4.59 -16.29
C ARG A 77 -13.99 4.35 -14.81
N LEU A 78 -14.87 4.78 -13.92
CA LEU A 78 -14.75 4.53 -12.49
C LEU A 78 -14.81 3.03 -12.17
N ASN A 79 -15.73 2.29 -12.78
CA ASN A 79 -15.85 0.85 -12.58
C ASN A 79 -14.58 0.09 -12.98
N GLN A 80 -13.95 0.45 -14.10
CA GLN A 80 -12.67 -0.15 -14.53
C GLN A 80 -11.56 0.06 -13.50
N LYS A 81 -11.56 1.19 -12.79
CA LYS A 81 -10.51 1.52 -11.83
C LYS A 81 -10.75 0.94 -10.44
N ILE A 82 -12.00 0.94 -9.98
CA ILE A 82 -12.38 0.53 -8.62
C ILE A 82 -12.42 -1.00 -8.49
N ARG A 83 -12.82 -1.72 -9.55
CA ARG A 83 -12.94 -3.18 -9.50
C ARG A 83 -11.60 -3.93 -9.59
N GLY A 84 -10.54 -3.24 -10.04
CA GLY A 84 -9.25 -3.86 -10.35
C GLY A 84 -9.20 -4.38 -11.78
#